data_AF-A0A7S3RG48-F1
#
_entry.id   AF-A0A7S3RG48-F1
#
_cell.length_a   1.000
_cell.length_b   1.000
_cell.length_c   1.000
_cell.angle_alpha   90.00
_cell.angle_beta   90.00
_cell.angle_gamma   90.00
#
_symmetry.space_group_name_H-M   'P 1'
#
loop_
_entity.id
_entity.type
_entity.pdbx_description
1 polymer ?
#
loop_
_entity_poly.entity_id
_entity_poly.type
_entity_poly.pdbx_seq_one_letter_code
_entity_poly.pdbx_strand_id
1 'polypeptide(L)'
;DGGGPPEPRRSGSLTPSEREAAFAALLQRRSVAMEPLRRLCFLDGVPDGVHSTSVHRALAWKLLLGYLPQQRSEWDSHLRSKRQAYAELREEVTARKPRGGG
;
A
#
# COMPACT_ATOMS: atom_id res chain seq x y z
N ASP A 1 0.86 -30.00 -35.04
CA ASP A 1 1.28 -30.67 -33.80
C ASP A 1 2.45 -29.87 -33.24
N GLY A 2 2.26 -29.22 -32.10
CA GLY A 2 3.14 -28.14 -31.63
C GLY A 2 3.09 -27.97 -30.13
N GLY A 3 3.18 -29.08 -29.40
CA GLY A 3 3.35 -29.09 -27.95
C GLY A 3 4.83 -28.96 -27.59
N GLY A 4 5.35 -27.74 -27.55
CA GLY A 4 6.61 -27.48 -26.86
C GLY A 4 6.46 -27.80 -25.37
N PRO A 5 7.49 -28.35 -24.70
CA PRO A 5 7.41 -28.65 -23.28
C PRO A 5 7.11 -27.36 -22.48
N PRO A 6 6.28 -27.42 -21.43
CA PRO A 6 6.05 -26.26 -20.57
C PRO A 6 7.41 -25.82 -20.02
N GLU A 7 7.79 -24.58 -20.27
CA GLU A 7 9.03 -24.02 -19.72
C GLU A 7 9.11 -24.29 -18.22
N PRO A 8 10.29 -24.67 -17.70
CA PRO A 8 10.46 -24.91 -16.28
C PRO A 8 10.11 -23.63 -15.53
N ARG A 9 9.00 -23.68 -14.80
CA ARG A 9 8.57 -22.60 -13.89
C ARG A 9 9.80 -22.23 -13.06
N ARG A 10 10.17 -20.94 -13.04
CA ARG A 10 11.23 -20.44 -12.16
C ARG A 10 10.92 -20.96 -10.75
N SER A 11 11.69 -21.94 -10.29
CA SER A 11 11.50 -22.57 -8.98
C SER A 11 11.54 -21.48 -7.92
N GLY A 12 10.41 -21.22 -7.26
CA GLY A 12 10.32 -20.32 -6.11
C GLY A 12 9.40 -19.11 -6.23
N SER A 13 8.75 -18.83 -7.36
CA SER A 13 7.79 -17.71 -7.45
C SER A 13 6.37 -18.16 -7.10
N LEU A 14 5.80 -17.58 -6.04
CA LEU A 14 4.41 -17.75 -5.65
C LEU A 14 3.47 -17.38 -6.81
N THR A 15 2.37 -18.11 -6.98
CA THR A 15 1.32 -17.73 -7.93
C THR A 15 0.69 -16.38 -7.55
N PRO A 16 0.06 -15.64 -8.49
CA PRO A 16 -0.58 -14.36 -8.18
C PRO A 16 -1.57 -14.43 -7.00
N SER A 17 -2.32 -15.53 -6.89
CA SER A 17 -3.29 -15.73 -5.81
C SER A 17 -2.61 -16.00 -4.45
N GLU A 18 -1.56 -16.83 -4.42
CA GLU A 18 -0.78 -17.07 -3.20
C GLU A 18 -0.07 -15.80 -2.72
N ARG A 19 0.38 -14.97 -3.65
CA ARG A 19 0.96 -13.66 -3.34
C ARG A 19 -0.06 -12.71 -2.72
N GLU A 20 -1.25 -12.64 -3.29
CA GLU A 20 -2.34 -11.82 -2.73
C GLU A 20 -2.70 -12.29 -1.31
N ALA A 21 -2.80 -13.61 -1.10
CA ALA A 21 -3.07 -14.18 0.22
C ALA A 21 -1.95 -13.88 1.23
N ALA A 22 -0.69 -14.07 0.85
CA ALA A 22 0.46 -13.74 1.70
C ALA A 22 0.49 -12.26 2.07
N PHE A 23 0.20 -11.38 1.10
CA PHE A 23 0.14 -9.94 1.30
C PHE A 23 -1.00 -9.54 2.24
N ALA A 24 -2.21 -10.06 2.01
CA ALA A 24 -3.36 -9.83 2.88
C ALA A 24 -3.08 -10.32 4.31
N ALA A 25 -2.47 -11.49 4.47
CA ALA A 25 -2.10 -12.04 5.77
C ALA A 25 -1.10 -11.14 6.51
N LEU A 26 -0.08 -10.62 5.82
CA LEU A 26 0.86 -9.66 6.42
C LEU A 26 0.17 -8.38 6.87
N LEU A 27 -0.71 -7.85 6.02
CA LEU A 27 -1.44 -6.64 6.35
C LEU A 27 -2.37 -6.85 7.54
N GLN A 28 -3.02 -8.01 7.70
CA GLN A 28 -3.95 -8.29 8.80
C GLN A 28 -3.29 -8.44 10.18
N ARG A 29 -1.96 -8.56 10.26
CA ARG A 29 -1.24 -8.67 11.53
C ARG A 29 -1.41 -7.42 12.38
N ARG A 30 -1.54 -7.59 13.70
CA ARG A 30 -1.61 -6.46 14.67
C ARG A 30 -0.52 -5.43 14.45
N SER A 31 0.71 -5.91 14.27
CA SER A 31 1.86 -5.12 13.83
C SER A 31 2.32 -5.65 12.48
N VAL A 32 2.33 -4.80 11.46
CA VAL A 32 2.77 -5.18 10.13
C VAL A 32 4.28 -5.35 10.11
N ALA A 33 4.74 -6.53 9.68
CA ALA A 33 6.16 -6.82 9.54
C ALA A 33 6.71 -6.12 8.29
N MET A 34 7.56 -5.10 8.47
CA MET A 34 8.02 -4.25 7.37
C MET A 34 9.02 -4.92 6.44
N GLU A 35 9.87 -5.83 6.93
CA GLU A 35 10.83 -6.54 6.07
C GLU A 35 10.08 -7.45 5.07
N PRO A 36 9.16 -8.34 5.51
CA PRO A 36 8.41 -9.17 4.57
C PRO A 36 7.57 -8.35 3.59
N LEU A 37 7.00 -7.23 4.05
CA LEU A 37 6.24 -6.30 3.21
C LEU A 37 7.12 -5.71 2.11
N ARG A 38 8.32 -5.22 2.46
CA ARG A 38 9.29 -4.67 1.49
C ARG A 38 9.72 -5.73 0.48
N ARG A 39 10.03 -6.94 0.96
CA ARG A 39 10.42 -8.06 0.10
C ARG A 39 9.34 -8.37 -0.94
N LEU A 40 8.09 -8.54 -0.52
CA LEU A 40 6.98 -8.82 -1.46
C LEU A 40 6.78 -7.67 -2.45
N CYS A 41 6.79 -6.42 -1.98
CA CYS A 41 6.56 -5.25 -2.83
C CYS A 41 7.70 -5.01 -3.83
N PHE A 42 8.96 -5.20 -3.43
CA PHE A 42 10.11 -4.84 -4.27
C PHE A 42 10.58 -5.98 -5.17
N LEU A 43 10.42 -7.24 -4.76
CA LEU A 43 10.82 -8.37 -5.61
C LEU A 43 9.74 -8.73 -6.63
N ASP A 44 8.48 -8.75 -6.20
CA ASP A 44 7.37 -9.26 -7.03
C ASP A 44 6.32 -8.19 -7.38
N GLY A 45 6.51 -6.94 -6.93
CA GLY A 45 5.52 -5.87 -7.05
C GLY A 45 4.42 -5.94 -5.98
N VAL A 46 3.58 -4.92 -5.89
CA VAL A 46 2.35 -5.02 -5.08
C VAL A 46 1.34 -5.90 -5.83
N PRO A 47 0.72 -6.92 -5.21
CA PRO A 47 -0.26 -7.75 -5.89
C PRO A 47 -1.45 -6.94 -6.42
N ASP A 48 -1.72 -7.06 -7.72
CA ASP A 48 -2.83 -6.40 -8.40
C ASP A 48 -3.95 -7.40 -8.78
N GLY A 49 -4.54 -8.08 -7.78
CA GLY A 49 -5.67 -9.01 -7.96
C GLY A 49 -7.04 -8.32 -8.17
N VAL A 50 -7.98 -9.03 -8.79
CA VAL A 50 -9.30 -8.51 -9.25
C VAL A 50 -10.20 -8.02 -8.10
N HIS A 51 -10.00 -8.50 -6.86
CA HIS A 51 -10.89 -8.22 -5.74
C HIS A 51 -10.36 -7.21 -4.69
N SER A 52 -9.06 -6.85 -4.69
CA SER A 52 -8.48 -6.02 -3.60
C SER A 52 -7.32 -5.09 -4.03
N THR A 53 -7.17 -4.87 -5.33
CA THR A 53 -6.07 -4.12 -5.98
C THR A 53 -5.81 -2.74 -5.38
N SER A 54 -6.86 -1.93 -5.22
CA SER A 54 -6.71 -0.52 -4.83
C SER A 54 -6.36 -0.36 -3.36
N VAL A 55 -6.92 -1.22 -2.50
CA VAL A 55 -6.73 -1.14 -1.04
C VAL A 55 -5.36 -1.67 -0.66
N HIS A 56 -4.94 -2.83 -1.20
CA HIS A 56 -3.63 -3.40 -0.91
C HIS A 56 -2.49 -2.50 -1.35
N ARG A 57 -2.55 -1.96 -2.58
CA ARG A 57 -1.54 -1.02 -3.08
C ARG A 57 -1.47 0.27 -2.27
N ALA A 58 -2.63 0.86 -1.96
CA ALA A 58 -2.67 2.06 -1.13
C ALA A 58 -2.08 1.82 0.28
N LEU A 59 -2.43 0.70 0.94
CA LEU A 59 -1.89 0.36 2.25
C LEU A 59 -0.39 0.07 2.20
N ALA A 60 0.07 -0.66 1.18
CA ALA A 60 1.49 -0.94 0.95
C ALA A 60 2.29 0.35 0.94
N TRP A 61 1.91 1.29 0.06
CA TRP A 61 2.62 2.55 -0.10
C TRP A 61 2.53 3.41 1.14
N LYS A 62 1.38 3.49 1.80
CA LYS A 62 1.25 4.23 3.06
C LYS A 62 2.19 3.71 4.14
N LEU A 63 2.37 2.39 4.25
CA LEU A 63 3.30 1.79 5.21
C LEU A 63 4.76 1.98 4.80
N LEU A 64 5.08 1.73 3.53
CA LEU A 64 6.45 1.85 3.00
C LEU A 64 6.99 3.28 3.07
N LEU A 65 6.13 4.27 2.88
CA LEU A 65 6.45 5.69 2.98
C LEU A 65 6.40 6.24 4.42
N GLY A 66 6.08 5.39 5.41
CA GLY A 66 5.96 5.81 6.81
C GLY A 66 4.75 6.72 7.11
N TYR A 67 3.77 6.77 6.21
CA TYR A 67 2.53 7.51 6.42
C TYR A 67 1.59 6.82 7.42
N LEU A 68 1.62 5.49 7.47
CA LEU A 68 0.94 4.70 8.50
C LEU A 68 1.97 4.08 9.46
N PRO A 69 1.67 4.02 10.77
CA PRO A 69 2.50 3.29 11.72
C PRO A 69 2.37 1.77 11.49
N GLN A 70 3.32 0.99 12.01
CA GLN A 70 3.28 -0.47 11.89
C GLN A 70 2.13 -1.10 12.69
N GLN A 71 1.74 -0.48 13.81
CA GLN A 71 0.64 -0.94 14.65
C GLN A 71 -0.70 -0.56 14.05
N ARG A 72 -1.51 -1.56 13.69
CA ARG A 72 -2.83 -1.36 13.07
C ARG A 72 -3.82 -0.64 13.98
N SER A 73 -3.73 -0.85 15.29
CA SER A 73 -4.59 -0.18 16.27
C SER A 73 -4.44 1.34 16.25
N GLU A 74 -3.33 1.85 15.72
CA GLU A 74 -3.05 3.28 15.62
C GLU A 74 -3.45 3.87 14.27
N TRP A 75 -3.88 3.07 13.29
CA TRP A 75 -4.16 3.57 11.94
C TRP A 75 -5.28 4.59 11.92
N ASP A 76 -6.38 4.33 12.63
CA ASP A 76 -7.54 5.22 12.61
C ASP A 76 -7.24 6.57 13.26
N SER A 77 -6.56 6.57 14.41
CA SER A 77 -6.15 7.82 15.07
C SER A 77 -5.14 8.58 14.22
N HIS A 78 -4.16 7.90 13.64
CA HIS A 78 -3.14 8.51 12.79
C HIS A 78 -3.75 9.12 11.52
N LEU A 79 -4.66 8.39 10.85
CA LEU A 79 -5.35 8.88 9.66
C LEU A 79 -6.27 10.06 9.96
N ARG A 80 -6.98 10.05 11.10
CA ARG A 80 -7.77 11.20 11.54
C ARG A 80 -6.88 12.44 11.73
N SER A 81 -5.77 12.29 12.46
CA SER A 81 -4.83 13.39 12.69
C SER A 81 -4.24 13.93 11.38
N LYS A 82 -3.78 13.06 10.47
CA LYS A 82 -3.24 13.49 9.16
C LYS A 82 -4.27 14.19 8.29
N ARG A 83 -5.53 13.73 8.29
CA ARG A 83 -6.62 14.40 7.55
C ARG A 83 -6.97 15.77 8.14
N GLN A 84 -6.97 15.89 9.47
CA GLN A 84 -7.21 17.16 10.15
C GLN A 84 -6.12 18.18 9.82
N ALA A 85 -4.84 17.80 9.94
CA ALA A 85 -3.72 18.67 9.60
C ALA A 85 -3.76 19.11 8.12
N TYR A 86 -4.15 18.20 7.21
CA TYR A 86 -4.34 18.55 5.81
C TYR A 86 -5.50 19.54 5.59
N ALA A 87 -6.62 19.40 6.32
CA ALA A 87 -7.74 20.32 6.23
C ALA A 87 -7.35 21.73 6.69
N GLU A 88 -6.67 21.84 7.83
CA GLU A 88 -6.16 23.11 8.37
C GLU A 88 -5.19 23.79 7.40
N LEU A 89 -4.21 23.04 6.87
CA LEU A 89 -3.26 23.57 5.88
C LEU A 89 -3.97 24.02 4.60
N ARG A 90 -4.94 23.24 4.11
CA ARG A 90 -5.71 23.57 2.92
C ARG A 90 -6.52 24.87 3.12
N GLU A 91 -7.10 25.06 4.30
CA GLU A 91 -7.78 26.30 4.65
C GLU A 91 -6.83 27.49 4.69
N GLU A 92 -5.64 27.36 5.29
CA GLU A 92 -4.63 28.43 5.29
C GLU A 92 -4.22 28.83 3.86
N VAL A 93 -3.90 27.84 3.03
CA VAL A 93 -3.47 28.08 1.63
C VAL A 93 -4.59 28.72 0.81
N THR A 94 -5.84 28.30 1.02
CA THR A 94 -7.00 28.85 0.27
C THR A 94 -7.40 30.24 0.79
N ALA A 95 -7.30 30.48 2.10
CA ALA A 95 -7.56 31.78 2.73
C ALA A 95 -6.50 32.83 2.34
N ARG A 96 -5.27 32.39 2.04
CA ARG A 96 -4.24 33.18 1.34
C ARG A 96 -4.58 33.37 -0.15
N LYS A 97 -5.78 33.86 -0.46
CA LYS A 97 -6.06 34.44 -1.78
C LYS A 97 -5.18 35.69 -1.94
N PRO A 98 -4.42 35.86 -3.05
CA PRO A 98 -3.61 37.06 -3.22
C PRO A 98 -4.52 38.28 -3.19
N ARG A 99 -4.22 39.22 -2.27
CA ARG A 99 -4.74 40.58 -2.31
C ARG A 99 -4.10 41.28 -3.52
N GLY A 100 -4.67 41.09 -4.70
CA GLY A 100 -4.16 41.70 -5.92
C GLY A 100 -5.17 41.55 -7.05
N GLY A 101 -5.92 42.63 -7.30
CA GLY A 101 -6.94 42.72 -8.33
C GLY A 101 -7.90 43.86 -8.03
N GLY A 102 -7.34 45.05 -7.81
CA GLY A 102 -8.04 46.33 -7.90
C GLY A 102 -7.68 47.00 -9.22
#